data_AF-A0A550GNF8-F1
#
_entry.id   AF-A0A550GNF8-F1
#
_cell.length_a   1.000
_cell.length_b   1.000
_cell.length_c   1.000
_cell.angle_alpha   90.00
_cell.angle_beta   90.00
_cell.angle_gamma   90.00
#
_symmetry.space_group_name_H-M   'P 1'
#
loop_
_entity.id
_entity.type
_entity.pdbx_description
1 polymer ?
#
loop_
_entity_poly.entity_id
_entity_poly.type
_entity_poly.pdbx_seq_one_letter_code
_entity_poly.pdbx_strand_id
1 'polypeptide(L)'
;MALKRGIEVDYFPGEERRIGAVLEEHQWDFILGSLHFVKGIDIGSRRNSPRFFKGRRPDEALDVYFGEFRRAVESGLFDVIAHPDYFRKFTPLSYESPVIWEQYGTKVYEAIDSLRSNGVGFSVNSSGWRHGIGDVYPVEGFVRAALEAGVDRVTIGSDCHTFFDLGANTLRCLERLEKVGYRHACAYEGRRCRRVPLEDLRIG
;
A
#
# COMPACT_ATOMS: atom_id res chain seq x y z
N MET A 1 -23.99 -4.51 -7.82
CA MET A 1 -22.63 -4.99 -7.45
C MET A 1 -21.98 -5.49 -8.73
N ALA A 2 -20.75 -5.09 -9.03
CA ALA A 2 -20.02 -5.52 -10.23
C ALA A 2 -18.75 -6.27 -9.80
N LEU A 3 -18.54 -7.48 -10.34
CA LEU A 3 -17.31 -8.22 -10.15
C LEU A 3 -16.26 -7.70 -11.14
N LYS A 4 -15.05 -7.42 -10.64
CA LYS A 4 -13.91 -6.93 -11.42
C LYS A 4 -12.77 -7.93 -11.34
N ARG A 5 -12.01 -8.05 -12.42
CA ARG A 5 -10.82 -8.90 -12.48
C ARG A 5 -9.58 -8.05 -12.20
N GLY A 6 -8.99 -8.21 -11.02
CA GLY A 6 -7.73 -7.58 -10.69
C GLY A 6 -6.63 -8.60 -10.40
N ILE A 7 -5.42 -8.09 -10.27
CA ILE A 7 -4.25 -8.85 -9.83
C ILE A 7 -3.41 -7.99 -8.88
N GLU A 8 -2.81 -8.63 -7.89
CA GLU A 8 -1.74 -8.05 -7.09
C GLU A 8 -0.42 -8.69 -7.52
N VAL A 9 0.58 -7.85 -7.80
CA VAL A 9 1.89 -8.30 -8.29
C VAL A 9 3.00 -7.61 -7.51
N ASP A 10 3.91 -8.43 -6.99
CA ASP A 10 5.13 -7.95 -6.35
C ASP A 10 6.04 -7.22 -7.33
N TYR A 11 6.54 -6.06 -6.90
CA TYR A 11 7.57 -5.33 -7.62
C TYR A 11 8.97 -5.89 -7.28
N PHE A 12 9.69 -6.30 -8.32
CA PHE A 12 11.09 -6.68 -8.21
C PHE A 12 11.96 -5.74 -9.06
N PRO A 13 12.82 -4.92 -8.43
CA PRO A 13 13.78 -4.07 -9.14
C PRO A 13 14.56 -4.80 -10.25
N GLY A 14 14.47 -4.34 -11.49
CA GLY A 14 15.16 -4.93 -12.65
C GLY A 14 14.35 -5.97 -13.43
N GLU A 15 13.22 -6.42 -12.90
CA GLU A 15 12.31 -7.37 -13.55
C GLU A 15 11.12 -6.68 -14.23
N GLU A 16 11.15 -5.35 -14.42
CA GLU A 16 10.01 -4.56 -14.92
C GLU A 16 9.49 -5.07 -16.26
N ARG A 17 10.39 -5.49 -17.16
CA ARG A 17 10.00 -6.06 -18.47
C ARG A 17 9.26 -7.39 -18.32
N ARG A 18 9.69 -8.23 -17.39
CA ARG A 18 9.07 -9.53 -17.14
C ARG A 18 7.71 -9.36 -16.47
N ILE A 19 7.62 -8.46 -15.49
CA ILE A 19 6.35 -8.10 -14.85
C ILE A 19 5.39 -7.54 -15.90
N GLY A 20 5.84 -6.59 -16.73
CA GLY A 20 5.05 -6.02 -17.83
C GLY A 20 4.50 -7.08 -18.78
N ALA A 21 5.34 -8.03 -19.22
CA ALA A 21 4.90 -9.11 -20.09
C ALA A 21 3.75 -9.95 -19.48
N VAL A 22 3.84 -10.29 -18.18
CA VAL A 22 2.76 -11.01 -17.47
C VAL A 22 1.49 -10.16 -17.36
N LEU A 23 1.64 -8.87 -17.08
CA LEU A 23 0.50 -7.95 -16.97
C LEU A 23 -0.23 -7.75 -18.31
N GLU A 24 0.45 -7.97 -19.44
CA GLU A 24 -0.11 -7.88 -20.79
C GLU A 24 -0.84 -9.15 -21.25
N GLU A 25 -0.67 -10.29 -20.59
CA GLU A 25 -1.32 -11.57 -20.94
C GLU A 25 -2.85 -11.51 -20.81
N HIS A 26 -3.37 -10.57 -20.02
CA HIS A 26 -4.78 -10.41 -19.76
C HIS A 26 -5.20 -8.94 -19.70
N GLN A 27 -6.46 -8.69 -20.07
CA GLN A 27 -7.09 -7.40 -19.82
C GLN A 27 -7.56 -7.33 -18.36
N TRP A 28 -6.85 -6.56 -17.55
CA TRP A 28 -7.16 -6.34 -16.14
C TRP A 28 -8.04 -5.12 -15.92
N ASP A 29 -8.97 -5.21 -14.97
CA ASP A 29 -9.70 -4.05 -14.47
C ASP A 29 -8.84 -3.21 -13.55
N PHE A 30 -7.97 -3.84 -12.77
CA PHE A 30 -7.21 -3.23 -11.70
C PHE A 30 -5.90 -3.99 -11.42
N ILE A 31 -4.79 -3.27 -11.34
CA ILE A 31 -3.49 -3.84 -11.01
C ILE A 31 -2.95 -3.18 -9.73
N LEU A 32 -2.80 -3.98 -8.67
CA LEU A 32 -2.09 -3.58 -7.47
C LEU A 32 -0.61 -3.97 -7.59
N GLY A 33 0.27 -3.03 -7.32
CA GLY A 33 1.68 -3.32 -7.05
C GLY A 33 1.90 -3.50 -5.56
N SER A 34 2.72 -4.46 -5.15
CA SER A 34 3.07 -4.66 -3.74
C SER A 34 4.58 -4.78 -3.54
N LEU A 35 5.00 -4.56 -2.30
CA LEU A 35 6.38 -4.68 -1.85
C LEU A 35 6.44 -5.73 -0.74
N HIS A 36 6.36 -7.01 -1.06
CA HIS A 36 6.64 -8.07 -0.08
C HIS A 36 8.13 -8.36 0.04
N PHE A 37 8.92 -8.00 -0.98
CA PHE A 37 10.36 -8.18 -1.01
C PHE A 37 11.06 -6.83 -1.15
N VAL A 38 12.02 -6.57 -0.25
CA VAL A 38 12.89 -5.39 -0.34
C VAL A 38 14.33 -5.84 -0.26
N LYS A 39 15.16 -5.45 -1.25
CA LYS A 39 16.52 -6.00 -1.42
C LYS A 39 16.56 -7.54 -1.43
N GLY A 40 15.52 -8.16 -1.99
CA GLY A 40 15.37 -9.62 -2.04
C GLY A 40 15.03 -10.29 -0.69
N ILE A 41 14.72 -9.51 0.35
CA ILE A 41 14.30 -10.02 1.65
C ILE A 41 12.77 -9.93 1.74
N ASP A 42 12.13 -11.07 1.98
CA ASP A 42 10.70 -11.14 2.32
C ASP A 42 10.44 -10.45 3.67
N ILE A 43 9.84 -9.26 3.63
CA ILE A 43 9.47 -8.48 4.82
C ILE A 43 8.12 -8.90 5.42
N GLY A 44 7.33 -9.67 4.68
CA GLY A 44 6.06 -10.27 5.08
C GLY A 44 6.20 -11.60 5.80
N SER A 45 7.42 -12.10 5.96
CA SER A 45 7.73 -13.32 6.70
C SER A 45 8.29 -13.01 8.09
N ARG A 46 7.68 -13.61 9.12
CA ARG A 46 8.13 -13.55 10.52
C ARG A 46 9.61 -13.93 10.66
N ARG A 47 10.09 -14.88 9.84
CA ARG A 47 11.47 -15.38 9.88
C ARG A 47 12.45 -14.43 9.19
N ASN A 48 12.03 -13.82 8.07
CA ASN A 48 12.93 -13.08 7.20
C ASN A 48 12.94 -11.57 7.49
N SER A 49 11.81 -10.99 7.90
CA SER A 49 11.65 -9.56 8.17
C SER A 49 12.74 -8.97 9.09
N PRO A 50 13.14 -9.62 10.22
CA PRO A 50 14.21 -9.09 11.07
C PRO A 50 15.56 -8.91 10.35
N ARG A 51 15.84 -9.66 9.27
CA ARG A 51 17.07 -9.52 8.49
C ARG A 51 17.12 -8.20 7.73
N PHE A 52 15.97 -7.67 7.31
CA PHE A 52 15.89 -6.38 6.63
C PHE A 52 16.21 -5.22 7.58
N PHE A 53 15.76 -5.29 8.82
CA PHE A 53 15.97 -4.23 9.82
C PHE A 53 17.29 -4.36 10.61
N LYS A 54 17.95 -5.53 10.56
CA LYS A 54 19.16 -5.81 11.34
C LYS A 54 20.24 -4.75 11.14
N GLY A 55 20.65 -4.13 12.25
CA GLY A 55 21.74 -3.14 12.29
C GLY A 55 21.39 -1.77 11.71
N ARG A 56 20.10 -1.50 11.44
CA ARG A 56 19.61 -0.22 10.91
C ARG A 56 18.71 0.46 11.94
N ARG A 57 18.87 1.78 12.09
CA ARG A 57 17.81 2.57 12.72
C ARG A 57 16.55 2.56 11.83
N PRO A 58 15.36 2.82 12.38
CA PRO A 58 14.13 2.82 11.59
C PRO A 58 14.21 3.70 10.33
N ASP A 59 14.69 4.94 10.46
CA ASP A 59 14.87 5.88 9.35
C ASP A 59 15.73 5.30 8.21
N GLU A 60 16.86 4.66 8.54
CA GLU A 60 17.76 4.05 7.56
C GLU A 60 17.12 2.87 6.81
N ALA A 61 16.32 2.05 7.51
CA ALA A 61 15.60 0.95 6.88
C ALA A 61 14.46 1.46 5.99
N LEU A 62 13.76 2.50 6.44
CA LEU A 62 12.63 3.10 5.72
C LEU A 62 13.09 3.88 4.48
N ASP A 63 14.26 4.51 4.51
CA ASP A 63 14.85 5.12 3.32
C ASP A 63 15.07 4.10 2.19
N VAL A 64 15.50 2.88 2.54
CA VAL A 64 15.65 1.79 1.56
C VAL A 64 14.30 1.30 1.06
N TYR A 65 13.34 1.09 1.97
CA TYR A 65 12.00 0.63 1.63
C TYR A 65 11.28 1.63 0.70
N PHE A 66 11.24 2.91 1.06
CA PHE A 66 10.56 3.93 0.25
C PHE A 66 11.32 4.28 -1.03
N GLY A 67 12.64 4.03 -1.08
CA GLY A 67 13.38 4.05 -2.34
C GLY A 67 12.90 2.97 -3.34
N GLU A 68 12.64 1.75 -2.87
CA GLU A 68 12.06 0.69 -3.74
C GLU A 68 10.57 0.93 -4.02
N PHE A 69 9.83 1.49 -3.06
CA PHE A 69 8.43 1.93 -3.28
C PHE A 69 8.36 2.93 -4.43
N ARG A 70 9.20 3.98 -4.37
CA ARG A 70 9.27 5.01 -5.40
C ARG A 70 9.58 4.41 -6.77
N ARG A 71 10.52 3.47 -6.83
CA ARG A 71 10.82 2.75 -8.08
C ARG A 71 9.64 1.92 -8.59
N ALA A 72 8.88 1.28 -7.70
CA ALA A 72 7.66 0.56 -8.07
C ALA A 72 6.64 1.51 -8.71
N VAL A 73 6.46 2.71 -8.14
CA VAL A 73 5.59 3.75 -8.68
C VAL A 73 6.07 4.26 -10.04
N GLU A 74 7.35 4.60 -10.15
CA GLU A 74 7.96 5.14 -11.38
C GLU A 74 8.08 4.11 -12.51
N SER A 75 7.85 2.82 -12.23
CA SER A 75 7.87 1.75 -13.24
C SER A 75 6.74 1.87 -14.27
N GLY A 76 5.64 2.56 -13.94
CA GLY A 76 4.46 2.66 -14.79
C GLY A 76 3.61 1.38 -14.89
N LEU A 77 3.91 0.36 -14.07
CA LEU A 77 3.25 -0.95 -14.15
C LEU A 77 1.89 -0.99 -13.43
N PHE A 78 1.74 -0.24 -12.34
CA PHE A 78 0.64 -0.42 -11.38
C PHE A 78 -0.36 0.74 -11.38
N ASP A 79 -1.62 0.45 -11.06
CA ASP A 79 -2.63 1.50 -10.87
C ASP A 79 -2.58 2.05 -9.43
N VAL A 80 -2.28 1.18 -8.46
CA VAL A 80 -2.23 1.47 -7.03
C VAL A 80 -1.12 0.65 -6.36
N ILE A 81 -0.41 1.22 -5.38
CA ILE A 81 0.47 0.45 -4.49
C ILE A 81 -0.29 -0.03 -3.26
N ALA A 82 -0.23 -1.33 -3.00
CA ALA A 82 -0.85 -1.98 -1.86
C ALA A 82 -0.16 -1.60 -0.55
N HIS A 83 -0.95 -1.39 0.51
CA HIS A 83 -0.52 -1.29 1.92
C HIS A 83 0.88 -0.64 2.10
N PRO A 84 1.01 0.69 1.87
CA PRO A 84 2.30 1.35 1.66
C PRO A 84 3.36 1.13 2.74
N ASP A 85 2.99 0.84 3.98
CA ASP A 85 3.87 0.59 5.12
C ASP A 85 3.75 -0.85 5.66
N TYR A 86 3.53 -1.82 4.76
CA TYR A 86 3.39 -3.25 5.07
C TYR A 86 4.50 -3.81 5.97
N PHE A 87 5.70 -3.22 5.89
CA PHE A 87 6.85 -3.55 6.72
C PHE A 87 6.53 -3.55 8.23
N ARG A 88 5.55 -2.74 8.69
CA ARG A 88 5.11 -2.67 10.10
C ARG A 88 4.65 -4.01 10.68
N LYS A 89 4.25 -4.97 9.83
CA LYS A 89 3.77 -6.30 10.24
C LYS A 89 4.68 -7.01 11.24
N PHE A 90 6.00 -6.89 11.05
CA PHE A 90 6.99 -7.57 11.90
C PHE A 90 8.07 -6.64 12.46
N THR A 91 7.89 -5.31 12.39
CA THR A 91 8.78 -4.37 13.07
C THR A 91 8.93 -4.61 14.58
N PRO A 92 7.91 -5.11 15.33
CA PRO A 92 8.10 -5.42 16.76
C PRO A 92 9.13 -6.52 17.05
N LEU A 93 9.56 -7.28 16.04
CA LEU A 93 10.64 -8.27 16.18
C LEU A 93 12.04 -7.65 16.03
N SER A 94 12.10 -6.39 15.58
CA SER A 94 13.35 -5.70 15.24
C SER A 94 13.58 -4.44 16.10
N TYR A 95 12.51 -3.84 16.62
CA TYR A 95 12.54 -2.62 17.41
C TYR A 95 11.71 -2.77 18.69
N GLU A 96 12.20 -2.22 19.79
CA GLU A 96 11.52 -2.28 21.10
C GLU A 96 10.25 -1.42 21.15
N SER A 97 10.20 -0.35 20.35
CA SER A 97 9.07 0.57 20.26
C SER A 97 8.50 0.61 18.84
N PRO A 98 7.18 0.87 18.68
CA PRO A 98 6.58 1.04 17.36
C PRO A 98 7.28 2.15 16.57
N VAL A 99 7.47 1.92 15.26
CA VAL A 99 7.98 2.96 14.35
C VAL A 99 6.89 4.00 14.13
N ILE A 100 7.15 5.24 14.55
CA ILE A 100 6.21 6.37 14.44
C ILE A 100 6.48 7.19 13.17
N TRP A 101 5.50 8.00 12.75
CA TRP A 101 5.54 8.74 11.49
C TRP A 101 6.79 9.62 11.34
N GLU A 102 7.23 10.25 12.43
CA GLU A 102 8.41 11.12 12.50
C GLU A 102 9.71 10.38 12.15
N GLN A 103 9.71 9.04 12.23
CA GLN A 103 10.85 8.20 11.88
C GLN A 103 10.82 7.69 10.44
N TYR A 104 9.80 8.03 9.63
CA TYR A 104 9.70 7.57 8.24
C TYR A 104 10.72 8.24 7.31
N GLY A 105 11.37 9.30 7.77
CA GLY A 105 12.44 9.98 7.03
C GLY A 105 11.92 10.83 5.87
N THR A 106 12.84 11.30 5.01
CA THR A 106 12.47 12.13 3.86
C THR A 106 12.04 11.31 2.64
N LYS A 107 12.51 10.05 2.53
CA LYS A 107 12.20 9.20 1.37
C LYS A 107 10.74 8.81 1.25
N VAL A 108 9.98 8.77 2.35
CA VAL A 108 8.54 8.59 2.27
C VAL A 108 7.86 9.74 1.52
N TYR A 109 8.31 10.97 1.70
CA TYR A 109 7.73 12.14 1.02
C TYR A 109 8.08 12.12 -0.47
N GLU A 110 9.32 11.77 -0.84
CA GLU A 110 9.68 11.57 -2.24
C GLU A 110 8.85 10.46 -2.91
N ALA A 111 8.58 9.37 -2.17
CA ALA A 111 7.72 8.29 -2.64
C ALA A 111 6.27 8.75 -2.82
N ILE A 112 5.73 9.53 -1.88
CA ILE A 112 4.40 10.13 -1.98
C ILE A 112 4.30 11.09 -3.17
N ASP A 113 5.30 11.95 -3.37
CA ASP A 113 5.35 12.85 -4.53
C ASP A 113 5.36 12.06 -5.84
N SER A 114 6.09 10.93 -5.88
CA SER A 114 6.11 10.06 -7.06
C SER A 114 4.73 9.46 -7.39
N LEU A 115 3.91 9.14 -6.37
CA LEU A 115 2.52 8.69 -6.58
C LEU A 115 1.75 9.75 -7.37
N ARG A 116 1.85 11.00 -6.92
CA ARG A 116 1.18 12.12 -7.58
C ARG A 116 1.68 12.33 -9.00
N SER A 117 3.00 12.40 -9.20
CA SER A 117 3.60 12.68 -10.50
C SER A 117 3.33 11.62 -11.56
N ASN A 118 3.17 10.35 -11.14
CA ASN A 118 2.92 9.22 -12.05
C ASN A 118 1.43 8.83 -12.13
N GLY A 119 0.56 9.51 -11.38
CA GLY A 119 -0.86 9.16 -11.32
C GLY A 119 -1.10 7.77 -10.74
N VAL A 120 -0.24 7.28 -9.85
CA VAL A 120 -0.42 5.99 -9.17
C VAL A 120 -1.07 6.25 -7.81
N GLY A 121 -2.05 5.43 -7.43
CA GLY A 121 -2.70 5.54 -6.13
C GLY A 121 -2.03 4.71 -5.03
N PHE A 122 -2.62 4.73 -3.84
CA PHE A 122 -2.27 3.81 -2.76
C PHE A 122 -3.53 3.15 -2.17
N SER A 123 -3.37 1.99 -1.53
CA SER A 123 -4.49 1.34 -0.83
C SER A 123 -4.42 1.57 0.68
N VAL A 124 -5.58 1.83 1.27
CA VAL A 124 -5.80 1.69 2.72
C VAL A 124 -6.32 0.29 2.97
N ASN A 125 -5.55 -0.51 3.70
CA ASN A 125 -5.77 -1.94 3.84
C ASN A 125 -6.05 -2.32 5.30
N SER A 126 -7.16 -3.02 5.54
CA SER A 126 -7.63 -3.39 6.87
C SER A 126 -6.92 -4.60 7.49
N SER A 127 -6.06 -5.29 6.72
CA SER A 127 -5.39 -6.51 7.17
C SER A 127 -4.43 -6.30 8.34
N GLY A 128 -4.02 -5.06 8.61
CA GLY A 128 -3.22 -4.70 9.79
C GLY A 128 -3.85 -5.14 11.12
N TRP A 129 -5.19 -5.18 11.19
CA TRP A 129 -5.92 -5.73 12.34
C TRP A 129 -5.69 -7.23 12.52
N ARG A 130 -5.78 -8.01 11.43
CA ARG A 130 -5.50 -9.45 11.47
C ARG A 130 -4.02 -9.76 11.68
N HIS A 131 -3.15 -8.84 11.25
CA HIS A 131 -1.71 -8.91 11.47
C HIS A 131 -1.30 -8.55 12.91
N GLY A 132 -2.25 -8.15 13.78
CA GLY A 132 -1.96 -7.81 15.19
C GLY A 132 -1.33 -6.45 15.39
N ILE A 133 -1.36 -5.55 14.41
CA ILE A 133 -0.84 -4.18 14.53
C ILE A 133 -1.80 -3.28 15.32
N GLY A 134 -3.09 -3.62 15.36
CA GLY A 134 -4.12 -2.79 15.98
C GLY A 134 -4.47 -1.54 15.17
N ASP A 135 -4.15 -1.53 13.86
CA ASP A 135 -4.43 -0.43 12.95
C ASP A 135 -4.54 -0.92 11.49
N VAL A 136 -4.99 -0.06 10.58
CA VAL A 136 -4.92 -0.24 9.13
C VAL A 136 -3.51 0.12 8.59
N TYR A 137 -3.22 -0.36 7.38
CA TYR A 137 -2.14 0.20 6.56
C TYR A 137 -2.71 1.29 5.64
N PRO A 138 -2.05 2.43 5.40
CA PRO A 138 -0.91 2.94 6.14
C PRO A 138 -1.28 3.80 7.36
N VAL A 139 -0.26 4.18 8.15
CA VAL A 139 -0.40 5.10 9.28
C VAL A 139 -1.01 6.44 8.85
N GLU A 140 -1.57 7.19 9.81
CA GLU A 140 -2.27 8.45 9.53
C GLU A 140 -1.39 9.45 8.82
N GLY A 141 -0.13 9.55 9.27
CA GLY A 141 0.83 10.49 8.71
C GLY A 141 1.04 10.28 7.22
N PHE A 142 1.09 9.02 6.76
CA PHE A 142 1.19 8.72 5.33
C PHE A 142 -0.06 9.16 4.59
N VAL A 143 -1.26 8.79 5.07
CA VAL A 143 -2.53 9.14 4.41
C VAL A 143 -2.70 10.66 4.34
N ARG A 144 -2.32 11.38 5.40
CA ARG A 144 -2.36 12.84 5.49
C ARG A 144 -1.36 13.50 4.54
N ALA A 145 -0.10 13.07 4.56
CA ALA A 145 0.91 13.58 3.65
C ALA A 145 0.55 13.32 2.18
N ALA A 146 -0.04 12.16 1.87
CA ALA A 146 -0.52 11.85 0.52
C ALA A 146 -1.65 12.79 0.07
N LEU A 147 -2.61 13.11 0.96
CA LEU A 147 -3.67 14.07 0.66
C LEU A 147 -3.09 15.47 0.42
N GLU A 148 -2.17 15.92 1.28
CA GLU A 148 -1.50 17.22 1.19
C GLU A 148 -0.67 17.37 -0.09
N ALA A 149 -0.02 16.29 -0.54
CA ALA A 149 0.68 16.22 -1.82
C ALA A 149 -0.26 16.13 -3.04
N GLY A 150 -1.58 16.04 -2.82
CA GLY A 150 -2.59 15.99 -3.88
C GLY A 150 -2.77 14.62 -4.52
N VAL A 151 -2.34 13.54 -3.87
CA VAL A 151 -2.64 12.16 -4.29
C VAL A 151 -4.14 11.91 -4.09
N ASP A 152 -4.87 11.83 -5.19
CA ASP A 152 -6.33 11.72 -5.19
C ASP A 152 -6.83 10.30 -5.51
N ARG A 153 -5.92 9.36 -5.76
CA ARG A 153 -6.21 7.96 -6.06
C ARG A 153 -5.98 7.11 -4.82
N VAL A 154 -7.05 6.71 -4.15
CA VAL A 154 -6.98 5.88 -2.95
C VAL A 154 -8.03 4.77 -2.99
N THR A 155 -7.64 3.55 -2.67
CA THR A 155 -8.56 2.39 -2.62
C THR A 155 -8.68 1.84 -1.20
N ILE A 156 -9.72 1.04 -0.96
CA ILE A 156 -9.91 0.30 0.29
C ILE A 156 -9.81 -1.19 -0.02
N GLY A 157 -9.02 -1.93 0.77
CA GLY A 157 -8.84 -3.37 0.62
C GLY A 157 -8.91 -4.11 1.94
N SER A 158 -9.40 -5.35 1.92
CA SER A 158 -9.41 -6.23 3.11
C SER A 158 -8.28 -7.25 3.12
N ASP A 159 -7.62 -7.50 1.99
CA ASP A 159 -6.55 -8.51 1.85
C ASP A 159 -7.02 -9.92 2.25
N CYS A 160 -8.27 -10.23 1.91
CA CYS A 160 -8.93 -11.43 2.40
C CYS A 160 -8.32 -12.68 1.76
N HIS A 161 -7.92 -13.63 2.60
CA HIS A 161 -7.43 -14.95 2.17
C HIS A 161 -8.41 -16.06 2.57
N THR A 162 -9.48 -15.72 3.29
CA THR A 162 -10.60 -16.59 3.63
C THR A 162 -11.92 -15.87 3.38
N PHE A 163 -13.00 -16.62 3.25
CA PHE A 163 -14.34 -16.05 3.09
C PHE A 163 -14.72 -15.11 4.24
N PHE A 164 -14.32 -15.44 5.47
CA PHE A 164 -14.63 -14.64 6.66
C PHE A 164 -13.87 -13.31 6.71
N ASP A 165 -12.76 -13.20 5.97
CA ASP A 165 -11.97 -11.97 5.91
C ASP A 165 -12.52 -10.98 4.86
N LEU A 166 -13.46 -11.40 4.00
CA LEU A 166 -13.99 -10.57 2.93
C LEU A 166 -14.68 -9.33 3.51
N GLY A 167 -14.10 -8.16 3.24
CA GLY A 167 -14.61 -6.89 3.77
C GLY A 167 -14.38 -6.70 5.27
N ALA A 168 -13.68 -7.62 5.95
CA ALA A 168 -13.42 -7.51 7.38
C ALA A 168 -12.66 -6.21 7.67
N ASN A 169 -13.14 -5.44 8.65
CA ASN A 169 -12.54 -4.19 9.13
C ASN A 169 -12.40 -3.07 8.07
N THR A 170 -13.02 -3.15 6.89
CA THR A 170 -12.90 -2.08 5.86
C THR A 170 -13.53 -0.77 6.28
N LEU A 171 -14.52 -0.78 7.19
CA LEU A 171 -15.04 0.45 7.81
C LEU A 171 -13.96 1.23 8.55
N ARG A 172 -12.93 0.58 9.10
CA ARG A 172 -11.76 1.26 9.70
C ARG A 172 -10.92 2.01 8.67
N CYS A 173 -10.83 1.48 7.44
CA CYS A 173 -10.17 2.16 6.33
C CYS A 173 -10.97 3.38 5.90
N LEU A 174 -12.30 3.27 5.87
CA LEU A 174 -13.19 4.38 5.58
C LEU A 174 -13.04 5.49 6.63
N GLU A 175 -13.12 5.13 7.92
CA GLU A 175 -12.90 6.05 9.05
C GLU A 175 -11.53 6.76 8.96
N ARG A 176 -10.47 6.05 8.55
CA ARG A 176 -9.13 6.62 8.32
C ARG A 176 -9.15 7.71 7.25
N LEU A 177 -9.79 7.43 6.11
CA LEU A 177 -9.88 8.36 4.98
C LEU A 177 -10.71 9.60 5.35
N GLU A 178 -11.87 9.41 5.98
CA GLU A 178 -12.73 10.49 6.46
C GLU A 178 -12.02 11.38 7.48
N LYS A 179 -11.34 10.77 8.47
CA LYS A 179 -10.60 11.50 9.51
C LYS A 179 -9.49 12.38 8.93
N VAL A 180 -8.82 11.92 7.89
CA VAL A 180 -7.76 12.69 7.23
C VAL A 180 -8.32 13.78 6.31
N GLY A 181 -9.48 13.57 5.71
CA GLY A 181 -10.18 14.56 4.88
C GLY A 181 -10.39 14.15 3.42
N TYR A 182 -10.18 12.88 3.07
CA TYR A 182 -10.60 12.37 1.76
C TYR A 182 -12.13 12.39 1.66
N ARG A 183 -12.65 12.65 0.45
CA ARG A 183 -14.10 12.68 0.17
C ARG A 183 -14.57 11.53 -0.71
N HIS A 184 -13.62 10.78 -1.27
CA HIS A 184 -13.90 9.64 -2.13
C HIS A 184 -12.83 8.56 -1.96
N ALA A 185 -13.18 7.34 -2.36
CA ALA A 185 -12.23 6.30 -2.72
C ALA A 185 -12.36 6.00 -4.22
N CYS A 186 -11.49 5.14 -4.74
CA CYS A 186 -11.42 4.82 -6.15
C CYS A 186 -11.86 3.37 -6.40
N ALA A 187 -12.68 3.20 -7.42
CA ALA A 187 -12.94 1.92 -8.07
C ALA A 187 -12.27 1.92 -9.45
N TYR A 188 -11.94 0.74 -9.97
CA TYR A 188 -11.24 0.60 -11.24
C TYR A 188 -12.01 -0.29 -12.22
N GLU A 189 -11.94 0.06 -13.50
CA GLU A 189 -12.50 -0.69 -14.63
C GLU A 189 -11.65 -0.45 -15.87
N GLY A 190 -11.14 -1.53 -16.47
CA GLY A 190 -10.15 -1.43 -17.55
C GLY A 190 -9.01 -0.46 -17.21
N ARG A 191 -8.46 -0.53 -15.99
CA ARG A 191 -7.42 0.35 -15.44
C ARG A 191 -7.76 1.84 -15.34
N ARG A 192 -9.04 2.20 -15.56
CA ARG A 192 -9.52 3.58 -15.37
C ARG A 192 -10.09 3.77 -13.99
N CYS A 193 -9.55 4.76 -13.29
CA CYS A 193 -10.02 5.19 -11.97
C CYS A 193 -11.37 5.90 -12.09
N ARG A 194 -12.35 5.44 -11.31
CA ARG A 194 -13.63 6.12 -11.05
C ARG A 194 -13.72 6.45 -9.56
N ARG A 195 -13.96 7.71 -9.23
CA ARG A 195 -14.16 8.16 -7.85
C ARG A 195 -15.54 7.73 -7.35
N VAL A 196 -15.61 7.28 -6.11
CA VAL A 196 -16.82 6.89 -5.39
C VAL A 196 -16.85 7.68 -4.08
N PRO A 197 -17.87 8.54 -3.85
CA PRO A 197 -18.03 9.25 -2.59
C PRO A 197 -17.93 8.33 -1.37
N LEU A 198 -17.29 8.78 -0.28
CA LEU A 198 -17.14 7.94 0.92
C LEU A 198 -18.49 7.63 1.59
N GLU A 199 -19.47 8.54 1.51
CA GLU A 199 -20.83 8.34 2.00
C GLU A 199 -21.54 7.15 1.33
N ASP A 200 -21.28 6.90 0.04
CA ASP A 200 -21.85 5.77 -0.69
C ASP A 200 -21.25 4.42 -0.26
N LEU A 201 -20.09 4.43 0.40
CA LEU A 201 -19.39 3.23 0.87
C LEU A 201 -19.79 2.81 2.28
N ARG A 202 -20.58 3.63 2.99
CA ARG A 202 -21.12 3.28 4.32
C ARG A 202 -22.29 2.30 4.26
N ILE A 203 -22.87 2.09 3.09
CA ILE A 203 -24.02 1.21 2.90
C ILE A 203 -23.49 -0.21 2.65
N GLY A 204 -23.22 -0.92 3.74
CA GLY A 204 -22.81 -2.33 3.78
C GLY A 204 -23.20 -2.97 5.09
#